data_AF-A0A848VKG4-F1
#
_entry.id   AF-A0A848VKG4-F1
#
_cell.length_a   1.000
_cell.length_b   1.000
_cell.length_c   1.000
_cell.angle_alpha   90.00
_cell.angle_beta   90.00
_cell.angle_gamma   90.00
#
_symmetry.space_group_name_H-M   'P 1'
#
loop_
_entity.id
_entity.type
_entity.pdbx_description
1 polymer ?
#
loop_
_entity_poly.entity_id
_entity_poly.type
_entity_poly.pdbx_seq_one_letter_code
_entity_poly.pdbx_strand_id
1 'polypeptide(L)'
;MAHELAGTPVPYDLLDSIPQLMAAYYTGRPDPSEPSQRVSFGTSGHRGTSLKQTFNEAHILATTQAICEYRRQAGITGPLFLGMDTHALSEAAHATALEVLAANAVHVCVAEGGDFTPTPVISFAILEHNRSGASGQADGIVITPSHNPPSDGGFKYNPPTGGPADSATTGMIQDRANAIMAGGNKEVRRVSLAQARASGFVQEW
;
A
#
# COMPACT_ATOMS: atom_id res chain seq x y z
N MET A 1 1.30 -34.25 2.67
CA MET A 1 1.67 -34.57 4.07
C MET A 1 1.97 -33.26 4.77
N ALA A 2 1.63 -33.14 6.05
CA ALA A 2 2.01 -31.96 6.82
C ALA A 2 3.53 -31.90 6.96
N HIS A 3 4.10 -30.69 7.02
CA HIS A 3 5.51 -30.48 7.33
C HIS A 3 5.83 -31.06 8.72
N GLU A 4 7.04 -31.56 8.93
CA GLU A 4 7.44 -32.20 10.20
C GLU A 4 7.26 -31.28 11.42
N LEU A 5 7.45 -29.98 11.22
CA LEU A 5 7.29 -28.93 12.24
C LEU A 5 5.88 -28.31 12.30
N ALA A 6 4.86 -28.93 11.72
CA ALA A 6 3.51 -28.39 11.76
C ALA A 6 2.96 -28.33 13.20
N GLY A 7 2.54 -27.14 13.65
CA GLY A 7 1.97 -26.93 14.99
C GLY A 7 2.99 -26.76 16.11
N THR A 8 4.29 -26.71 15.79
CA THR A 8 5.36 -26.45 16.77
C THR A 8 5.82 -24.98 16.72
N PRO A 9 6.45 -24.46 17.79
CA PRO A 9 7.08 -23.14 17.74
C PRO A 9 8.16 -23.07 16.65
N VAL A 10 8.24 -21.91 15.98
CA VAL A 10 9.23 -21.69 14.91
C VAL A 10 10.66 -21.69 15.47
N PRO A 11 11.58 -22.49 14.90
CA PRO A 11 13.01 -22.40 15.20
C PRO A 11 13.60 -21.01 14.89
N TYR A 12 14.54 -20.54 15.70
CA TYR A 12 15.13 -19.20 15.56
C TYR A 12 15.88 -18.99 14.23
N ASP A 13 16.47 -20.04 13.66
CA ASP A 13 17.19 -20.02 12.38
C ASP A 13 16.28 -19.90 11.16
N LEU A 14 14.97 -20.10 11.33
CA LEU A 14 13.95 -19.88 10.29
C LEU A 14 13.32 -18.48 10.35
N LEU A 15 13.74 -17.63 11.28
CA LEU A 15 13.23 -16.26 11.38
C LEU A 15 13.86 -15.35 10.32
N ASP A 16 13.02 -14.53 9.68
CA ASP A 16 13.45 -13.53 8.70
C ASP A 16 14.28 -12.41 9.36
N SER A 17 15.32 -11.95 8.68
CA SER A 17 16.11 -10.78 9.12
C SER A 17 15.40 -9.48 8.75
N ILE A 18 14.67 -8.89 9.70
CA ILE A 18 13.96 -7.62 9.50
C ILE A 18 14.89 -6.49 9.02
N PRO A 19 16.10 -6.28 9.57
CA PRO A 19 17.00 -5.24 9.07
C PRO A 19 17.40 -5.44 7.59
N GLN A 20 17.62 -6.68 7.15
CA GLN A 20 17.93 -6.97 5.75
C GLN A 20 16.73 -6.73 4.84
N LEU A 21 15.53 -7.14 5.30
CA LEU A 21 14.27 -6.93 4.60
C LEU A 21 14.00 -5.43 4.37
N MET A 22 14.20 -4.61 5.42
CA MET A 22 14.03 -3.16 5.36
C MET A 22 15.10 -2.49 4.49
N ALA A 23 16.36 -2.90 4.59
CA ALA A 23 17.41 -2.40 3.71
C ALA A 23 17.09 -2.69 2.23
N ALA A 24 16.71 -3.94 1.92
CA ALA A 24 16.33 -4.34 0.57
C ALA A 24 15.14 -3.55 0.02
N TYR A 25 14.19 -3.13 0.87
CA TYR A 25 13.05 -2.33 0.43
C TYR A 25 13.49 -1.01 -0.21
N TYR A 26 14.44 -0.30 0.40
CA TYR A 26 14.91 1.01 -0.05
C TYR A 26 16.05 0.92 -1.08
N THR A 27 16.95 -0.05 -0.94
CA THR A 27 18.11 -0.19 -1.84
C THR A 27 17.80 -1.00 -3.09
N GLY A 28 16.74 -1.82 -3.06
CA GLY A 28 16.32 -2.63 -4.19
C GLY A 28 15.93 -1.78 -5.40
N ARG A 29 16.26 -2.29 -6.59
CA ARG A 29 15.97 -1.66 -7.88
C ARG A 29 15.30 -2.71 -8.77
N PRO A 30 13.97 -2.86 -8.68
CA PRO A 30 13.23 -3.78 -9.53
C PRO A 30 13.44 -3.45 -11.00
N ASP A 31 13.67 -4.47 -11.83
CA ASP A 31 13.80 -4.36 -13.27
C ASP A 31 12.41 -4.44 -13.92
N PRO A 32 11.88 -3.34 -14.50
CA PRO A 32 10.58 -3.35 -15.15
C PRO A 32 10.53 -4.25 -16.40
N SER A 33 11.68 -4.65 -16.96
CA SER A 33 11.72 -5.62 -18.06
C SER A 33 11.45 -7.04 -17.58
N GLU A 34 11.79 -7.39 -16.33
CA GLU A 34 11.56 -8.70 -15.70
C GLU A 34 10.11 -8.82 -15.20
N PRO A 35 9.25 -9.68 -15.81
CA PRO A 35 7.83 -9.73 -15.46
C PRO A 35 7.53 -10.09 -14.00
N SER A 36 8.42 -10.84 -13.35
CA SER A 36 8.28 -11.23 -11.94
C SER A 36 8.49 -10.07 -10.96
N GLN A 37 9.16 -9.01 -11.39
CA GLN A 37 9.48 -7.81 -10.61
C GLN A 37 8.56 -6.63 -10.92
N ARG A 38 7.53 -6.85 -11.75
CA ARG A 38 6.51 -5.87 -12.05
C ARG A 38 5.46 -5.82 -10.95
N VAL A 39 4.71 -4.73 -10.91
CA VAL A 39 3.48 -4.66 -10.11
C VAL A 39 2.48 -5.67 -10.69
N SER A 40 2.05 -6.60 -9.85
CA SER A 40 0.90 -7.48 -10.07
C SER A 40 -0.19 -7.07 -9.10
N PHE A 41 -1.19 -6.32 -9.55
CA PHE A 41 -2.21 -5.68 -8.73
C PHE A 41 -3.58 -6.32 -9.03
N GLY A 42 -3.85 -7.44 -8.37
CA GLY A 42 -5.15 -8.14 -8.48
C GLY A 42 -6.17 -7.61 -7.48
N THR A 43 -7.29 -8.33 -7.31
CA THR A 43 -8.35 -7.99 -6.32
C THR A 43 -7.85 -8.00 -4.88
N SER A 44 -6.75 -8.71 -4.60
CA SER A 44 -6.05 -8.71 -3.30
C SER A 44 -4.90 -7.70 -3.24
N GLY A 45 -4.80 -6.79 -4.22
CA GLY A 45 -3.71 -5.85 -4.37
C GLY A 45 -2.44 -6.49 -4.93
N HIS A 46 -1.30 -5.85 -4.64
CA HIS A 46 0.04 -6.33 -4.95
C HIS A 46 0.71 -6.91 -3.71
N ARG A 47 1.39 -8.04 -3.88
CA ARG A 47 2.15 -8.73 -2.82
C ARG A 47 3.51 -9.16 -3.35
N GLY A 48 4.48 -9.22 -2.46
CA GLY A 48 5.82 -9.69 -2.76
C GLY A 48 6.74 -9.51 -1.57
N THR A 49 8.04 -9.61 -1.81
CA THR A 49 9.07 -9.39 -0.79
C THR A 49 10.19 -8.53 -1.37
N SER A 50 10.74 -7.65 -0.53
CA SER A 50 11.84 -6.77 -0.95
C SER A 50 13.11 -7.54 -1.31
N LEU A 51 13.31 -8.73 -0.72
CA LEU A 51 14.45 -9.61 -0.98
C LEU A 51 14.48 -10.17 -2.41
N LYS A 52 13.32 -10.25 -3.06
CA LYS A 52 13.17 -10.77 -4.43
C LYS A 52 12.87 -9.68 -5.44
N GLN A 53 13.02 -8.42 -5.04
CA GLN A 53 12.71 -7.25 -5.88
C GLN A 53 11.23 -7.22 -6.32
N THR A 54 10.31 -7.77 -5.52
CA THR A 54 8.87 -7.82 -5.85
C THR A 54 7.99 -7.02 -4.88
N PHE A 55 8.59 -6.35 -3.90
CA PHE A 55 7.91 -5.39 -3.01
C PHE A 55 8.94 -4.45 -2.39
N ASN A 56 9.19 -3.34 -3.08
CA ASN A 56 10.24 -2.35 -2.79
C ASN A 56 9.66 -0.96 -2.93
N GLU A 57 10.38 0.07 -2.50
CA GLU A 57 9.94 1.46 -2.55
C GLU A 57 9.41 1.86 -3.94
N ALA A 58 10.08 1.41 -5.01
CA ALA A 58 9.69 1.70 -6.38
C ALA A 58 8.25 1.27 -6.71
N HIS A 59 7.81 0.12 -6.21
CA HIS A 59 6.46 -0.40 -6.41
C HIS A 59 5.44 0.49 -5.69
N ILE A 60 5.69 0.83 -4.43
CA ILE A 60 4.75 1.60 -3.61
C ILE A 60 4.61 3.04 -4.12
N LEU A 61 5.73 3.65 -4.53
CA LEU A 61 5.73 4.95 -5.20
C LEU A 61 4.82 4.94 -6.44
N ALA A 62 5.02 3.98 -7.34
CA ALA A 62 4.29 3.90 -8.59
C ALA A 62 2.81 3.55 -8.39
N THR A 63 2.51 2.57 -7.53
CA THR A 63 1.13 2.15 -7.24
C THR A 63 0.35 3.25 -6.53
N THR A 64 0.96 3.97 -5.59
CA THR A 64 0.28 5.07 -4.90
C THR A 64 0.01 6.23 -5.87
N GLN A 65 0.96 6.57 -6.74
CA GLN A 65 0.75 7.59 -7.77
C GLN A 65 -0.37 7.17 -8.74
N ALA A 66 -0.39 5.92 -9.18
CA ALA A 66 -1.45 5.37 -10.03
C ALA A 66 -2.83 5.45 -9.35
N ILE A 67 -2.92 5.15 -8.04
CA ILE A 67 -4.15 5.32 -7.27
C ILE A 67 -4.56 6.79 -7.22
N CYS A 68 -3.65 7.73 -6.95
CA CYS A 68 -3.96 9.17 -6.95
C CYS A 68 -4.54 9.63 -8.30
N GLU A 69 -3.95 9.16 -9.41
CA GLU A 69 -4.42 9.47 -10.76
C GLU A 69 -5.80 8.85 -11.04
N TYR A 70 -6.02 7.60 -10.65
CA TYR A 70 -7.32 6.93 -10.75
C TYR A 70 -8.40 7.66 -9.95
N ARG A 71 -8.13 8.02 -8.69
CA ARG A 71 -9.08 8.78 -7.84
C ARG A 71 -9.54 10.04 -8.52
N ARG A 72 -8.61 10.80 -9.10
CA ARG A 72 -8.90 12.03 -9.85
C ARG A 72 -9.77 11.75 -11.08
N GLN A 73 -9.48 10.70 -11.84
CA GLN A 73 -10.28 10.32 -13.03
C GLN A 73 -11.69 9.86 -12.64
N ALA A 74 -11.82 9.14 -11.53
CA ALA A 74 -13.09 8.63 -11.01
C ALA A 74 -13.91 9.67 -10.22
N GLY A 75 -13.39 10.90 -10.04
CA GLY A 75 -14.08 11.95 -9.28
C GLY A 75 -14.14 11.71 -7.77
N ILE A 76 -13.22 10.90 -7.22
CA ILE A 76 -13.12 10.61 -5.79
C ILE A 76 -12.34 11.74 -5.11
N THR A 77 -13.05 12.61 -4.41
CA THR A 77 -12.51 13.84 -3.81
C THR A 77 -12.50 13.85 -2.28
N GLY A 78 -13.12 12.85 -1.64
CA GLY A 78 -13.13 12.71 -0.19
C GLY A 78 -11.78 12.21 0.37
N PRO A 79 -11.72 11.92 1.67
CA PRO A 79 -10.51 11.43 2.30
C PRO A 79 -10.17 10.00 1.88
N LEU A 80 -8.89 9.65 1.96
CA LEU A 80 -8.40 8.29 1.82
C LEU A 80 -8.03 7.74 3.20
N PHE A 81 -8.68 6.66 3.63
CA PHE A 81 -8.31 5.94 4.85
C PHE A 81 -7.13 5.01 4.57
N LEU A 82 -6.00 5.27 5.20
CA LEU A 82 -4.77 4.50 5.04
C LEU A 82 -4.53 3.68 6.31
N GLY A 83 -4.57 2.35 6.17
CA GLY A 83 -4.32 1.42 7.27
C GLY A 83 -3.21 0.43 6.94
N MET A 84 -2.53 -0.06 7.97
CA MET A 84 -1.49 -1.08 7.83
C MET A 84 -1.62 -2.19 8.88
N ASP A 85 -1.11 -3.37 8.56
CA ASP A 85 -0.93 -4.46 9.52
C ASP A 85 0.47 -4.47 10.15
N THR A 86 0.79 -5.54 10.86
CA THR A 86 2.01 -5.72 11.64
C THR A 86 3.20 -6.31 10.85
N HIS A 87 3.09 -6.48 9.53
CA HIS A 87 4.25 -6.94 8.73
C HIS A 87 5.33 -5.87 8.68
N ALA A 88 6.60 -6.28 8.69
CA ALA A 88 7.72 -5.33 8.70
C ALA A 88 7.72 -4.39 7.47
N LEU A 89 7.40 -4.92 6.29
CA LEU A 89 7.33 -4.12 5.06
C LEU A 89 6.13 -3.16 5.03
N SER A 90 5.14 -3.34 5.91
CA SER A 90 3.97 -2.48 5.98
C SER A 90 4.32 -1.08 6.49
N GLU A 91 5.25 -0.98 7.45
CA GLU A 91 5.78 0.30 7.95
C GLU A 91 6.42 1.14 6.83
N ALA A 92 7.31 0.51 6.04
CA ALA A 92 8.01 1.18 4.95
C ALA A 92 7.04 1.61 3.83
N ALA A 93 6.09 0.73 3.49
CA ALA A 93 5.07 1.02 2.49
C ALA A 93 4.11 2.12 2.95
N HIS A 94 3.75 2.16 4.23
CA HIS A 94 2.90 3.20 4.80
C HIS A 94 3.54 4.57 4.69
N ALA A 95 4.80 4.69 5.13
CA ALA A 95 5.57 5.93 4.98
C ALA A 95 5.64 6.40 3.52
N THR A 96 5.99 5.49 2.60
CA THR A 96 6.12 5.79 1.17
C THR A 96 4.79 6.21 0.54
N ALA A 97 3.69 5.55 0.89
CA ALA A 97 2.36 5.92 0.40
C ALA A 97 1.94 7.31 0.90
N LEU A 98 2.16 7.59 2.18
CA LEU A 98 1.81 8.87 2.79
C LEU A 98 2.52 10.05 2.12
N GLU A 99 3.79 9.89 1.76
CA GLU A 99 4.58 10.88 1.04
C GLU A 99 4.02 11.21 -0.36
N VAL A 100 3.55 10.20 -1.08
CA VAL A 100 2.96 10.37 -2.43
C VAL A 100 1.54 10.92 -2.34
N LEU A 101 0.74 10.45 -1.40
CA LEU A 101 -0.63 10.92 -1.18
C LEU A 101 -0.64 12.41 -0.82
N ALA A 102 0.19 12.82 0.14
CA ALA A 102 0.31 14.22 0.54
C ALA A 102 0.84 15.11 -0.60
N ALA A 103 1.81 14.63 -1.39
CA ALA A 103 2.31 15.35 -2.56
C ALA A 103 1.27 15.52 -3.68
N ASN A 104 0.25 14.64 -3.72
CA ASN A 104 -0.89 14.75 -4.61
C ASN A 104 -2.08 15.50 -3.98
N ALA A 105 -1.90 16.12 -2.81
CA ALA A 105 -2.93 16.85 -2.06
C ALA A 105 -4.18 15.99 -1.73
N VAL A 106 -3.98 14.70 -1.50
CA VAL A 106 -5.03 13.80 -1.00
C VAL A 106 -5.12 13.96 0.51
N HIS A 107 -6.32 14.26 1.03
CA HIS A 107 -6.56 14.19 2.48
C HIS A 107 -6.53 12.72 2.93
N VAL A 108 -5.59 12.38 3.81
CA VAL A 108 -5.35 11.03 4.30
C VAL A 108 -5.72 10.94 5.78
N CYS A 109 -6.54 9.96 6.13
CA CYS A 109 -6.84 9.58 7.51
C CYS A 109 -5.98 8.38 7.90
N VAL A 110 -5.18 8.50 8.96
CA VAL A 110 -4.33 7.43 9.52
C VAL A 110 -4.69 7.18 11.00
N ALA A 111 -4.43 5.97 11.51
CA ALA A 111 -4.72 5.69 12.93
C ALA A 111 -3.89 6.58 13.88
N GLU A 112 -4.50 7.01 14.97
CA GLU A 112 -3.84 7.77 16.04
C GLU A 112 -2.57 7.07 16.52
N GLY A 113 -1.49 7.83 16.73
CA GLY A 113 -0.22 7.29 17.22
C GLY A 113 0.50 6.34 16.26
N GLY A 114 0.01 6.15 15.04
CA GLY A 114 0.57 5.20 14.07
C GLY A 114 0.17 3.74 14.32
N ASP A 115 -0.96 3.51 14.97
CA ASP A 115 -1.44 2.17 15.33
C ASP A 115 -1.85 1.31 14.11
N PHE A 116 -1.92 0.00 14.30
CA PHE A 116 -2.32 -0.92 13.23
C PHE A 116 -3.82 -0.90 12.99
N THR A 117 -4.25 -1.02 11.73
CA THR A 117 -5.68 -0.95 11.35
C THR A 117 -6.12 -2.22 10.62
N PRO A 118 -7.02 -3.03 11.22
CA PRO A 118 -7.60 -4.18 10.53
C PRO A 118 -8.30 -3.78 9.23
N THR A 119 -8.23 -4.64 8.21
CA THR A 119 -8.94 -4.43 6.93
C THR A 119 -10.43 -4.06 7.09
N PRO A 120 -11.24 -4.73 7.94
CA PRO A 120 -12.65 -4.36 8.09
C PRO A 120 -12.86 -2.98 8.74
N VAL A 121 -11.89 -2.46 9.51
CA VAL A 121 -11.98 -1.12 10.09
C VAL A 121 -11.85 -0.05 9.01
N ILE A 122 -10.95 -0.24 8.02
CA ILE A 122 -10.88 0.63 6.84
C ILE A 122 -12.17 0.56 6.02
N SER A 123 -12.69 -0.65 5.75
CA SER A 123 -13.97 -0.82 5.06
C SER A 123 -15.12 -0.12 5.79
N PHE A 124 -15.20 -0.25 7.11
CA PHE A 124 -16.21 0.40 7.93
C PHE A 124 -16.09 1.93 7.88
N ALA A 125 -14.88 2.47 8.03
CA ALA A 125 -14.63 3.92 7.99
C ALA A 125 -15.04 4.55 6.66
N ILE A 126 -14.73 3.89 5.53
CA ILE A 126 -15.18 4.30 4.18
C ILE A 126 -16.71 4.34 4.12
N LEU A 127 -17.37 3.26 4.54
CA LEU A 127 -18.83 3.16 4.46
C LEU A 127 -19.54 4.18 5.35
N GLU A 128 -19.06 4.40 6.57
CA GLU A 128 -19.63 5.40 7.47
C GLU A 128 -19.42 6.82 6.95
N HIS A 129 -18.24 7.15 6.45
CA HIS A 129 -17.99 8.45 5.80
C HIS A 129 -18.95 8.66 4.62
N ASN A 130 -19.06 7.68 3.73
CA ASN A 130 -19.87 7.80 2.52
C ASN A 130 -21.38 7.80 2.80
N ARG A 131 -21.83 7.28 3.94
CA ARG A 131 -23.21 7.36 4.40
C ARG A 131 -23.54 8.70 5.07
N SER A 132 -22.56 9.38 5.64
CA SER A 132 -22.75 10.60 6.44
C SER A 132 -23.26 11.82 5.65
N GLY A 133 -23.22 11.77 4.32
CA GLY A 133 -23.55 12.92 3.47
C GLY A 133 -22.43 13.97 3.39
N ALA A 134 -21.22 13.63 3.86
CA ALA A 134 -20.02 14.43 3.68
C ALA A 134 -19.75 14.70 2.18
N SER A 135 -19.07 15.82 1.90
CA SER A 135 -18.71 16.18 0.54
C SER A 135 -17.58 15.29 0.01
N GLY A 136 -17.80 14.69 -1.17
CA GLY A 136 -16.87 13.76 -1.78
C GLY A 136 -16.98 12.36 -1.19
N GLN A 137 -16.66 11.35 -2.00
CA GLN A 137 -16.59 9.97 -1.52
C GLN A 137 -15.20 9.68 -0.97
N ALA A 138 -15.16 9.02 0.18
CA ALA A 138 -13.96 8.42 0.73
C ALA A 138 -13.67 7.05 0.09
N ASP A 139 -12.42 6.67 0.16
CA ASP A 139 -11.86 5.39 -0.27
C ASP A 139 -10.71 4.99 0.68
N GLY A 140 -9.96 3.93 0.37
CA GLY A 140 -8.88 3.52 1.25
C GLY A 140 -7.81 2.64 0.64
N ILE A 141 -6.68 2.59 1.33
CA ILE A 141 -5.58 1.68 1.06
C ILE A 141 -5.35 0.85 2.31
N VAL A 142 -5.14 -0.45 2.13
CA VAL A 142 -4.80 -1.35 3.23
C VAL A 142 -3.48 -2.05 2.93
N ILE A 143 -2.50 -1.85 3.80
CA ILE A 143 -1.14 -2.34 3.64
C ILE A 143 -1.02 -3.62 4.46
N THR A 144 -1.17 -4.75 3.79
CA THR A 144 -1.10 -6.08 4.40
C THR A 144 -1.03 -7.16 3.33
N PRO A 145 -0.15 -8.17 3.48
CA PRO A 145 -0.20 -9.39 2.70
C PRO A 145 -1.08 -10.47 3.36
N SER A 146 -1.91 -10.11 4.34
CA SER A 146 -2.78 -10.99 5.14
C SER A 146 -1.99 -11.98 5.98
N HIS A 147 -1.99 -13.26 5.62
CA HIS A 147 -1.37 -14.36 6.38
C HIS A 147 -0.15 -14.94 5.67
N ASN A 148 0.37 -14.21 4.68
CA ASN A 148 1.62 -14.55 4.04
C ASN A 148 2.79 -14.58 5.05
N PRO A 149 3.93 -15.18 4.68
CA PRO A 149 5.10 -15.22 5.56
C PRO A 149 5.60 -13.83 5.98
N PRO A 150 6.34 -13.71 7.11
CA PRO A 150 6.78 -12.42 7.66
C PRO A 150 7.62 -11.54 6.73
N SER A 151 8.31 -12.15 5.75
CA SER A 151 9.11 -11.47 4.73
C SER A 151 8.28 -10.82 3.61
N ASP A 152 6.98 -11.09 3.54
CA ASP A 152 6.11 -10.51 2.52
C ASP A 152 5.54 -9.14 2.95
N GLY A 153 5.29 -8.30 1.96
CA GLY A 153 4.51 -7.08 2.06
C GLY A 153 3.30 -7.16 1.14
N GLY A 154 2.27 -6.36 1.42
CA GLY A 154 1.07 -6.30 0.60
C GLY A 154 0.47 -4.90 0.56
N PHE A 155 -0.14 -4.54 -0.56
CA PHE A 155 -0.69 -3.21 -0.80
C PHE A 155 -1.96 -3.33 -1.64
N LYS A 156 -3.13 -2.99 -1.06
CA LYS A 156 -4.43 -3.12 -1.72
C LYS A 156 -5.21 -1.80 -1.69
N TYR A 157 -6.15 -1.65 -2.63
CA TYR A 157 -7.02 -0.50 -2.74
C TYR A 157 -8.50 -0.90 -2.56
N ASN A 158 -9.22 -0.12 -1.76
CA ASN A 158 -10.65 -0.26 -1.53
C ASN A 158 -11.35 1.02 -2.05
N PRO A 159 -12.17 0.92 -3.12
CA PRO A 159 -12.93 2.06 -3.65
C PRO A 159 -14.06 2.50 -2.68
N PRO A 160 -14.86 3.53 -3.04
CA PRO A 160 -15.95 4.03 -2.21
C PRO A 160 -17.02 3.04 -1.74
N THR A 161 -17.08 1.86 -2.35
CA THR A 161 -17.94 0.76 -1.89
C THR A 161 -17.43 0.09 -0.60
N GLY A 162 -16.22 0.43 -0.13
CA GLY A 162 -15.59 -0.10 1.08
C GLY A 162 -15.04 -1.53 0.94
N GLY A 163 -15.40 -2.24 -0.12
CA GLY A 163 -14.87 -3.59 -0.44
C GLY A 163 -13.56 -3.55 -1.21
N PRO A 164 -13.01 -4.72 -1.60
CA PRO A 164 -11.87 -4.78 -2.51
C PRO A 164 -12.24 -4.22 -3.89
N ALA A 165 -11.28 -3.54 -4.52
CA ALA A 165 -11.42 -3.09 -5.91
C ALA A 165 -11.69 -4.24 -6.88
N ASP A 166 -12.52 -3.99 -7.89
CA ASP A 166 -12.80 -4.95 -8.96
C ASP A 166 -11.65 -5.05 -9.96
N SER A 167 -11.64 -6.12 -10.77
CA SER A 167 -10.54 -6.39 -11.71
C SER A 167 -10.33 -5.29 -12.76
N ALA A 168 -11.38 -4.55 -13.12
CA ALA A 168 -11.26 -3.43 -14.05
C ALA A 168 -10.46 -2.29 -13.40
N THR A 169 -10.81 -1.93 -12.17
CA THR A 169 -10.11 -0.91 -11.37
C THR A 169 -8.68 -1.34 -11.09
N THR A 170 -8.46 -2.58 -10.64
CA THR A 170 -7.11 -3.05 -10.33
C THR A 170 -6.23 -3.18 -11.56
N GLY A 171 -6.80 -3.56 -12.72
CA GLY A 171 -6.10 -3.58 -14.01
C GLY A 171 -5.61 -2.20 -14.43
N MET A 172 -6.47 -1.17 -14.36
CA MET A 172 -6.07 0.22 -14.66
C MET A 172 -4.93 0.70 -13.76
N ILE A 173 -5.01 0.43 -12.45
CA ILE A 173 -3.97 0.78 -11.49
C ILE A 173 -2.66 0.01 -11.78
N GLN A 174 -2.75 -1.29 -12.07
CA GLN A 174 -1.61 -2.13 -12.39
C GLN A 174 -0.84 -1.61 -13.61
N ASP A 175 -1.56 -1.40 -14.72
CA ASP A 175 -0.96 -1.01 -15.99
C ASP A 175 -0.30 0.37 -15.85
N ARG A 176 -0.97 1.29 -15.13
CA ARG A 176 -0.41 2.61 -14.86
C ARG A 176 0.82 2.55 -13.96
N ALA A 177 0.80 1.77 -12.88
CA ALA A 177 1.94 1.62 -11.98
C ALA A 177 3.16 1.04 -12.72
N ASN A 178 2.96 0.03 -13.56
CA ASN A 178 4.03 -0.54 -14.38
C ASN A 178 4.59 0.44 -15.42
N ALA A 179 3.74 1.28 -16.03
CA ALA A 179 4.20 2.34 -16.92
C ALA A 179 5.05 3.39 -16.18
N ILE A 180 4.65 3.78 -14.97
CA ILE A 180 5.42 4.70 -14.11
C ILE A 180 6.77 4.08 -13.74
N MET A 181 6.81 2.79 -13.36
CA MET A 181 8.05 2.08 -13.06
C MET A 181 8.98 1.96 -14.27
N ALA A 182 8.45 1.64 -15.45
CA ALA A 182 9.22 1.62 -16.69
C ALA A 182 9.82 2.99 -17.04
N GLY A 183 9.13 4.08 -16.66
CA GLY A 183 9.63 5.46 -16.76
C GLY A 183 10.65 5.84 -15.68
N GLY A 184 11.03 4.93 -14.78
CA GLY A 184 11.93 5.18 -13.66
C GLY A 184 11.31 6.03 -12.54
N ASN A 185 9.99 5.90 -12.33
CA ASN A 185 9.22 6.65 -11.32
C ASN A 185 9.28 8.18 -11.43
N LYS A 186 9.69 8.72 -12.59
CA LYS A 186 9.83 10.19 -12.81
C LYS A 186 8.52 10.97 -12.67
N GLU A 187 7.39 10.31 -12.87
CA GLU A 187 6.06 10.91 -12.79
C GLU A 187 5.53 10.97 -11.35
N VAL A 188 6.16 10.28 -10.41
CA VAL A 188 5.72 10.23 -9.02
C VAL A 188 5.96 11.57 -8.35
N ARG A 189 4.89 12.17 -7.84
CA ARG A 189 4.98 13.33 -6.95
C ARG A 189 5.25 12.82 -5.54
N ARG A 190 6.26 13.40 -4.88
CA ARG A 190 6.68 12.99 -3.54
C ARG A 190 7.16 14.19 -2.75
N VAL A 191 6.81 14.22 -1.47
CA VAL A 191 7.42 15.08 -0.44
C VAL A 191 8.08 14.18 0.60
N SER A 192 8.93 14.71 1.47
CA SER A 192 9.45 13.91 2.59
C SER A 192 8.34 13.53 3.58
N LEU A 193 8.50 12.44 4.32
CA LEU A 193 7.55 12.01 5.35
C LEU A 193 7.28 13.10 6.39
N ALA A 194 8.31 13.84 6.78
CA ALA A 194 8.17 14.97 7.71
C ALA A 194 7.28 16.08 7.11
N GLN A 195 7.47 16.41 5.84
CA GLN A 195 6.62 17.37 5.14
C GLN A 195 5.19 16.83 5.00
N ALA A 196 5.01 15.55 4.66
CA ALA A 196 3.68 14.94 4.56
C ALA A 196 2.91 15.04 5.88
N ARG A 197 3.52 14.66 7.00
CA ARG A 197 2.92 14.78 8.33
C ARG A 197 2.60 16.23 8.73
N ALA A 198 3.36 17.21 8.23
CA ALA A 198 3.12 18.62 8.47
C ALA A 198 2.19 19.30 7.44
N SER A 199 1.74 18.59 6.40
CA SER A 199 1.14 19.19 5.19
C SER A 199 -0.33 19.61 5.31
N GLY A 200 -0.99 19.39 6.45
CA GLY A 200 -2.44 19.56 6.61
C GLY A 200 -3.29 18.56 5.81
N PHE A 201 -2.66 17.75 4.94
CA PHE A 201 -3.29 16.66 4.21
C PHE A 201 -3.29 15.33 4.98
N VAL A 202 -2.64 15.26 6.15
CA VAL A 202 -2.61 14.05 6.98
C VAL A 202 -3.29 14.36 8.31
N GLN A 203 -4.30 13.56 8.65
CA GLN A 203 -5.03 13.67 9.92
C GLN A 203 -5.11 12.30 10.59
N GLU A 204 -5.01 12.30 11.91
CA GLU A 204 -5.30 11.14 12.74
C GLU A 204 -6.82 11.04 12.97
N TRP A 205 -7.36 9.83 13.08
CA TRP A 205 -8.80 9.58 13.29
C TRP A 205 -9.06 8.48 14.32
#